data_AF-A0A1G7QLB7-F1
#
_entry.id   AF-A0A1G7QLB7-F1
#
_cell.length_a   1.000
_cell.length_b   1.000
_cell.length_c   1.000
_cell.angle_alpha   90.00
_cell.angle_beta   90.00
_cell.angle_gamma   90.00
#
_symmetry.space_group_name_H-M   'P 1'
#
loop_
_entity.id
_entity.type
_entity.pdbx_description
1 polymer ?
#
loop_
_entity_poly.entity_id
_entity_poly.type
_entity_poly.pdbx_seq_one_letter_code
_entity_poly.pdbx_strand_id
1 'polypeptide(L)'
;MSFTSLKGLIDEANEKHLTISQVMIQNEMELRGITEEEMLAAMEEQFDVMVNSVRKGTLESVMSHTGVTGGDGHRVFQYSQKGNSLVDPFTLRVVANAMAVNEVNASMGRIVATPTAGSAGILPACLVHMLDTGNFEKEQLVRAMFTASALGLVIANRASISGAQGGCQAEVGSATSMAAGALVELKGGTPEQVGNAVGLALKNSLGLVCDPVAGLVEIPCIIRNGLHALTAMAAADMALADVVSIIPSDEVIDAMDAIGNELPQSLRETGIGGVAGTPTARRIKEQVFGNSDELVADVEVELSGTGEKILEDGVSASYQSGFEIIGPVMVGPSSSHTAGAVRLGNVARQLLGEEPEEVVFTLMDSFAKTYQGHGTDLALIAGVLGYTTRDSEIADIRDIAEERGLKINFLERNLGNYHPNTARIHIFGPNNHITIIGSSIGGGKIEINKYDEYDVRFSGERPTLIIRHKDKIGTIGRLSTFLQDHDINISYMTHQRAKINGPAITIFEMDQELSQEDTEELLLRFSFIDDLKAIYVK
;
A
#
# COMPACT_ATOMS: atom_id res chain seq x y z
N MET A 1 20.52 -2.66 3.56
CA MET A 1 20.66 -1.34 4.23
C MET A 1 19.31 -0.65 4.30
N SER A 2 19.10 0.26 5.25
CA SER A 2 17.85 1.03 5.36
C SER A 2 18.00 2.40 4.68
N PHE A 3 17.38 2.58 3.50
CA PHE A 3 17.31 3.88 2.83
C PHE A 3 16.44 4.85 3.65
N THR A 4 17.11 5.69 4.45
CA THR A 4 16.51 6.57 5.46
C THR A 4 16.80 8.06 5.23
N SER A 5 17.74 8.38 4.34
CA SER A 5 18.01 9.75 3.89
C SER A 5 18.40 9.77 2.42
N LEU A 6 18.00 10.82 1.71
CA LEU A 6 18.32 11.01 0.32
C LEU A 6 19.80 11.35 0.16
N LYS A 7 20.35 12.14 1.07
CA LYS A 7 21.80 12.40 1.12
C LYS A 7 22.59 11.10 1.22
N GLY A 8 22.22 10.19 2.14
CA GLY A 8 22.91 8.90 2.28
C GLY A 8 22.82 8.05 1.02
N LEU A 9 21.65 7.99 0.38
CA LEU A 9 21.45 7.26 -0.89
C LEU A 9 22.32 7.84 -2.02
N ILE A 10 22.42 9.16 -2.11
CA ILE A 10 23.23 9.86 -3.12
C ILE A 10 24.73 9.65 -2.85
N ASP A 11 25.16 9.81 -1.60
CA ASP A 11 26.56 9.60 -1.19
C ASP A 11 26.99 8.16 -1.53
N GLU A 12 26.15 7.16 -1.23
CA GLU A 12 26.42 5.75 -1.56
C GLU A 12 26.52 5.50 -3.08
N ALA A 13 25.58 6.04 -3.86
CA ALA A 13 25.61 5.92 -5.32
C ALA A 13 26.91 6.50 -5.91
N ASN A 14 27.32 7.67 -5.41
CA ASN A 14 28.55 8.32 -5.83
C ASN A 14 29.82 7.55 -5.42
N GLU A 15 29.89 7.09 -4.18
CA GLU A 15 31.02 6.31 -3.65
C GLU A 15 31.22 5.00 -4.41
N LYS A 16 30.12 4.32 -4.77
CA LYS A 16 30.15 3.07 -5.55
C LYS A 16 30.28 3.29 -7.05
N HIS A 17 30.18 4.52 -7.54
CA HIS A 17 30.07 4.86 -8.97
C HIS A 17 28.92 4.12 -9.67
N LEU A 18 27.77 4.07 -8.99
CA LEU A 18 26.56 3.42 -9.46
C LEU A 18 25.43 4.45 -9.62
N THR A 19 24.45 4.10 -10.43
CA THR A 19 23.14 4.78 -10.43
C THR A 19 22.34 4.40 -9.19
N ILE A 20 21.34 5.19 -8.82
CA ILE A 20 20.46 4.90 -7.68
C ILE A 20 19.67 3.61 -7.94
N SER A 21 19.23 3.36 -9.17
CA SER A 21 18.60 2.08 -9.54
C SER A 21 19.55 0.90 -9.29
N GLN A 22 20.82 0.98 -9.66
CA GLN A 22 21.79 -0.10 -9.39
C GLN A 22 22.01 -0.32 -7.89
N VAL A 23 22.08 0.74 -7.09
CA VAL A 23 22.17 0.64 -5.62
C VAL A 23 20.93 -0.07 -5.04
N MET A 24 19.74 0.32 -5.49
CA MET A 24 18.48 -0.29 -5.07
C MET A 24 18.41 -1.77 -5.45
N ILE A 25 18.81 -2.13 -6.67
CA ILE A 25 18.83 -3.50 -7.17
C ILE A 25 19.75 -4.38 -6.31
N GLN A 26 20.97 -3.91 -6.03
CA GLN A 26 21.90 -4.64 -5.15
C GLN A 26 21.31 -4.85 -3.76
N ASN A 27 20.66 -3.83 -3.20
CA ASN A 27 20.02 -3.93 -1.90
C ASN A 27 18.83 -4.91 -1.89
N GLU A 28 18.01 -4.96 -2.94
CA GLU A 28 16.91 -5.94 -3.05
C GLU A 28 17.41 -7.37 -3.16
N MET A 29 18.47 -7.60 -3.94
CA MET A 29 19.08 -8.93 -4.10
C MET A 29 19.59 -9.44 -2.75
N GLU A 30 20.25 -8.59 -1.97
CA GLU A 30 20.71 -8.93 -0.62
C GLU A 30 19.53 -9.17 0.35
N LEU A 31 18.50 -8.33 0.30
CA LEU A 31 17.35 -8.41 1.21
C LEU A 31 16.50 -9.65 0.99
N ARG A 32 16.27 -10.03 -0.28
CA ARG A 32 15.36 -11.11 -0.66
C ARG A 32 16.06 -12.43 -0.96
N GLY A 33 17.37 -12.41 -1.15
CA GLY A 33 18.13 -13.59 -1.57
C GLY A 33 17.78 -14.08 -2.98
N ILE A 34 17.33 -13.17 -3.86
CA ILE A 34 16.96 -13.48 -5.26
C ILE A 34 17.95 -12.88 -6.26
N THR A 35 17.92 -13.39 -7.49
CA THR A 35 18.78 -12.90 -8.58
C THR A 35 18.28 -11.57 -9.18
N GLU A 36 19.17 -10.85 -9.86
CA GLU A 36 18.79 -9.63 -10.59
C GLU A 36 17.72 -9.93 -11.66
N GLU A 37 17.82 -11.07 -12.35
CA GLU A 37 16.86 -11.47 -13.38
C GLU A 37 15.45 -11.69 -12.81
N GLU A 38 15.33 -12.42 -11.70
CA GLU A 38 14.04 -12.64 -11.01
C GLU A 38 13.42 -11.32 -10.52
N MET A 39 14.25 -10.43 -9.99
CA MET A 39 13.82 -9.13 -9.50
C MET A 39 13.39 -8.18 -10.64
N LEU A 40 14.14 -8.14 -11.76
CA LEU A 40 13.74 -7.40 -12.96
C LEU A 40 12.44 -7.95 -13.54
N ALA A 41 12.27 -9.28 -13.61
CA ALA A 41 11.04 -9.90 -14.08
C ALA A 41 9.83 -9.54 -13.20
N ALA A 42 10.00 -9.52 -11.87
CA ALA A 42 8.94 -9.11 -10.95
C ALA A 42 8.53 -7.65 -11.11
N MET A 43 9.50 -6.74 -11.30
CA MET A 43 9.24 -5.32 -11.55
C MET A 43 8.66 -5.10 -12.95
N GLU A 44 9.08 -5.88 -13.95
CA GLU A 44 8.54 -5.87 -15.30
C GLU A 44 7.06 -6.26 -15.33
N GLU A 45 6.65 -7.26 -14.53
CA GLU A 45 5.23 -7.62 -14.41
C GLU A 45 4.40 -6.43 -13.89
N GLN A 46 4.92 -5.67 -12.91
CA GLN A 46 4.26 -4.46 -12.42
C GLN A 46 4.20 -3.38 -13.50
N PHE A 47 5.27 -3.21 -14.28
CA PHE A 47 5.29 -2.29 -15.41
C PHE A 47 4.25 -2.65 -16.47
N ASP A 48 4.03 -3.94 -16.74
CA ASP A 48 3.00 -4.39 -17.68
C ASP A 48 1.59 -4.08 -17.16
N VAL A 49 1.33 -4.24 -15.86
CA VAL A 49 0.07 -3.81 -15.24
C VAL A 49 -0.11 -2.30 -15.38
N MET A 50 0.94 -1.51 -15.15
CA MET A 50 0.94 -0.06 -15.34
C MET A 50 0.57 0.32 -16.78
N VAL A 51 1.23 -0.25 -17.78
CA VAL A 51 0.92 -0.03 -19.19
C VAL A 51 -0.53 -0.36 -19.49
N ASN A 52 -1.01 -1.54 -19.06
CA ASN A 52 -2.38 -1.98 -19.30
C ASN A 52 -3.42 -1.02 -18.70
N SER A 53 -3.20 -0.54 -17.47
CA SER A 53 -4.09 0.43 -16.83
C SER A 53 -4.13 1.77 -17.57
N VAL A 54 -2.98 2.28 -18.04
CA VAL A 54 -2.91 3.49 -18.87
C VAL A 54 -3.68 3.29 -20.18
N ARG A 55 -3.44 2.17 -20.90
CA ARG A 55 -4.11 1.91 -22.18
C ARG A 55 -5.61 1.77 -22.01
N LYS A 56 -6.08 1.04 -20.99
CA LYS A 56 -7.51 0.86 -20.74
C LYS A 56 -8.22 2.20 -20.58
N GLY A 57 -7.79 3.06 -19.66
CA GLY A 57 -8.48 4.33 -19.40
C GLY A 57 -8.26 5.42 -20.46
N THR A 58 -7.23 5.30 -21.32
CA THR A 58 -7.03 6.24 -22.44
C THR A 58 -7.72 5.82 -23.72
N LEU A 59 -7.86 4.53 -23.99
CA LEU A 59 -8.51 3.99 -25.19
C LEU A 59 -10.01 3.81 -25.03
N GLU A 60 -10.47 3.59 -23.79
CA GLU A 60 -11.88 3.41 -23.45
C GLU A 60 -12.33 4.45 -22.42
N SER A 61 -13.60 4.83 -22.47
CA SER A 61 -14.20 5.69 -21.44
C SER A 61 -14.55 4.86 -20.21
N VAL A 62 -13.66 4.86 -19.22
CA VAL A 62 -13.86 4.12 -17.96
C VAL A 62 -14.55 5.02 -16.94
N MET A 63 -15.71 4.57 -16.47
CA MET A 63 -16.46 5.23 -15.39
C MET A 63 -16.07 4.66 -14.03
N SER A 64 -16.08 5.49 -12.99
CA SER A 64 -15.94 5.01 -11.61
C SER A 64 -17.09 4.06 -11.24
N HIS A 65 -16.89 3.23 -10.22
CA HIS A 65 -17.92 2.31 -9.74
C HIS A 65 -19.20 3.05 -9.31
N THR A 66 -19.05 4.27 -8.77
CA THR A 66 -20.18 5.12 -8.36
C THR A 66 -20.86 5.83 -9.54
N GLY A 67 -20.18 5.92 -10.69
CA GLY A 67 -20.62 6.66 -11.87
C GLY A 67 -20.52 8.18 -11.74
N VAL A 68 -19.98 8.72 -10.65
CA VAL A 68 -19.83 10.17 -10.42
C VAL A 68 -18.73 10.77 -11.28
N THR A 69 -17.64 10.04 -11.47
CA THR A 69 -16.48 10.48 -12.27
C THR A 69 -16.10 9.44 -13.31
N GLY A 70 -15.27 9.84 -14.27
CA GLY A 70 -14.68 8.95 -15.25
C GLY A 70 -14.82 9.41 -16.70
N GLY A 71 -14.04 8.78 -17.57
CA GLY A 71 -13.94 9.10 -19.00
C GLY A 71 -13.23 10.42 -19.30
N ASP A 72 -12.72 11.15 -18.30
CA ASP A 72 -11.97 12.38 -18.49
C ASP A 72 -10.54 12.08 -18.97
N GLY A 73 -9.92 10.97 -18.54
CA GLY A 73 -8.64 10.51 -19.06
C GLY A 73 -8.71 10.26 -20.58
N HIS A 74 -9.71 9.50 -21.02
CA HIS A 74 -10.03 9.30 -22.43
C HIS A 74 -10.32 10.62 -23.16
N ARG A 75 -11.10 11.53 -22.54
CA ARG A 75 -11.45 12.83 -23.14
C ARG A 75 -10.22 13.71 -23.37
N VAL A 76 -9.29 13.77 -22.41
CA VAL A 76 -8.04 14.53 -22.55
C VAL A 76 -7.14 13.87 -23.60
N PHE A 77 -7.09 12.54 -23.66
CA PHE A 77 -6.36 11.81 -24.70
C PHE A 77 -6.88 12.12 -26.11
N GLN A 78 -8.19 12.09 -26.31
CA GLN A 78 -8.82 12.49 -27.58
C GLN A 78 -8.58 13.97 -27.92
N TYR A 79 -8.61 14.85 -26.92
CA TYR A 79 -8.34 16.27 -27.11
C TYR A 79 -6.90 16.49 -27.58
N SER A 80 -5.93 15.77 -27.01
CA SER A 80 -4.52 15.90 -27.39
C SER A 80 -4.27 15.45 -28.84
N GLN A 81 -5.02 14.46 -29.34
CA GLN A 81 -4.93 14.05 -30.75
C GLN A 81 -5.36 15.13 -31.76
N LYS A 82 -6.10 16.16 -31.32
CA LYS A 82 -6.49 17.27 -32.21
C LYS A 82 -5.33 18.22 -32.55
N GLY A 83 -4.23 18.18 -31.78
CA GLY A 83 -2.99 18.88 -32.08
C GLY A 83 -2.97 20.40 -31.82
N ASN A 84 -4.02 20.98 -31.24
CA ASN A 84 -4.11 22.43 -30.97
C ASN A 84 -4.35 22.72 -29.47
N SER A 85 -3.60 22.04 -28.60
CA SER A 85 -3.62 22.23 -27.15
C SER A 85 -2.59 23.28 -26.70
N LEU A 86 -2.82 23.86 -25.51
CA LEU A 86 -1.90 24.84 -24.91
C LEU A 86 -0.59 24.20 -24.42
N VAL A 87 -0.71 23.05 -23.76
CA VAL A 87 0.41 22.15 -23.49
C VAL A 87 0.70 21.38 -24.77
N ASP A 88 1.96 21.08 -25.06
CA ASP A 88 2.34 20.25 -26.20
C ASP A 88 1.43 18.99 -26.28
N PRO A 89 0.84 18.68 -27.44
CA PRO A 89 -0.11 17.58 -27.57
C PRO A 89 0.41 16.21 -27.11
N PHE A 90 1.70 15.94 -27.31
CA PHE A 90 2.29 14.68 -26.89
C PHE A 90 2.53 14.69 -25.37
N THR A 91 3.07 15.77 -24.81
CA THR A 91 3.23 15.95 -23.35
C THR A 91 1.90 15.93 -22.60
N LEU A 92 0.83 16.49 -23.18
CA LEU A 92 -0.50 16.47 -22.58
C LEU A 92 -1.05 15.04 -22.39
N ARG A 93 -0.53 14.05 -23.12
CA ARG A 93 -0.89 12.64 -22.91
C ARG A 93 -0.47 12.14 -21.52
N VAL A 94 0.53 12.74 -20.88
CA VAL A 94 0.93 12.37 -19.51
C VAL A 94 -0.22 12.66 -18.53
N VAL A 95 -0.88 13.80 -18.69
CA VAL A 95 -2.07 14.16 -17.91
C VAL A 95 -3.19 13.15 -18.16
N ALA A 96 -3.43 12.83 -19.44
CA ALA A 96 -4.45 11.84 -19.82
C ALA A 96 -4.16 10.44 -19.25
N ASN A 97 -2.91 10.00 -19.34
CA ASN A 97 -2.45 8.70 -18.83
C ASN A 97 -2.67 8.61 -17.32
N ALA A 98 -2.32 9.64 -16.56
CA ALA A 98 -2.45 9.63 -15.10
C ALA A 98 -3.92 9.63 -14.68
N MET A 99 -4.76 10.44 -15.33
CA MET A 99 -6.20 10.42 -15.10
C MET A 99 -6.81 9.05 -15.45
N ALA A 100 -6.42 8.46 -16.58
CA ALA A 100 -6.87 7.14 -17.02
C ALA A 100 -6.57 6.04 -15.98
N VAL A 101 -5.38 6.00 -15.41
CA VAL A 101 -5.02 5.02 -14.36
C VAL A 101 -5.90 5.21 -13.12
N ASN A 102 -6.11 6.45 -12.68
CA ASN A 102 -6.97 6.72 -11.53
C ASN A 102 -8.45 6.44 -11.78
N GLU A 103 -8.93 6.60 -13.02
CA GLU A 103 -10.28 6.18 -13.41
C GLU A 103 -10.41 4.65 -13.41
N VAL A 104 -9.38 3.94 -13.90
CA VAL A 104 -9.31 2.47 -13.78
C VAL A 104 -9.31 2.06 -12.30
N ASN A 105 -8.53 2.71 -11.45
CA ASN A 105 -8.55 2.47 -10.00
C ASN A 105 -9.94 2.69 -9.38
N ALA A 106 -10.59 3.82 -9.68
CA ALA A 106 -11.93 4.14 -9.18
C ALA A 106 -13.03 3.20 -9.73
N SER A 107 -12.76 2.51 -10.84
CA SER A 107 -13.65 1.48 -11.42
C SER A 107 -13.46 0.08 -10.83
N MET A 108 -12.69 -0.07 -9.74
CA MET A 108 -12.24 -1.38 -9.23
C MET A 108 -11.42 -2.16 -10.28
N GLY A 109 -10.59 -1.46 -11.04
CA GLY A 109 -9.67 -2.06 -11.99
C GLY A 109 -8.32 -2.43 -11.36
N ARG A 110 -7.58 -3.31 -12.03
CA ARG A 110 -6.23 -3.70 -11.63
C ARG A 110 -5.22 -2.59 -11.90
N ILE A 111 -4.50 -2.16 -10.87
CA ILE A 111 -3.47 -1.11 -10.90
C ILE A 111 -2.25 -1.52 -10.05
N VAL A 112 -1.20 -0.70 -10.07
CA VAL A 112 -0.05 -0.80 -9.15
C VAL A 112 -0.02 0.43 -8.27
N ALA A 113 0.01 0.26 -6.95
CA ALA A 113 0.12 1.38 -6.03
C ALA A 113 1.52 2.03 -6.07
N THR A 114 1.59 3.36 -6.12
CA THR A 114 2.86 4.13 -6.22
C THR A 114 2.78 5.50 -5.51
N PRO A 115 3.16 5.62 -4.22
CA PRO A 115 3.24 4.54 -3.24
C PRO A 115 1.87 4.11 -2.70
N THR A 116 0.80 4.84 -3.02
CA THR A 116 -0.58 4.45 -2.68
C THR A 116 -1.43 4.31 -3.94
N ALA A 117 -2.58 3.65 -3.81
CA ALA A 117 -3.53 3.54 -4.92
C ALA A 117 -4.09 4.91 -5.34
N GLY A 118 -4.22 5.85 -4.38
CA GLY A 118 -4.70 7.21 -4.66
C GLY A 118 -3.76 8.02 -5.56
N SER A 119 -2.45 7.76 -5.49
CA SER A 119 -1.42 8.39 -6.32
C SER A 119 -0.90 7.50 -7.46
N ALA A 120 -1.58 6.38 -7.73
CA ALA A 120 -1.12 5.34 -8.65
C ALA A 120 -0.96 5.81 -10.10
N GLY A 121 -1.54 6.95 -10.50
CA GLY A 121 -1.47 7.41 -11.88
C GLY A 121 -0.17 8.11 -12.26
N ILE A 122 0.56 8.69 -11.31
CA ILE A 122 1.66 9.63 -11.62
C ILE A 122 2.87 8.91 -12.23
N LEU A 123 3.45 7.95 -11.53
CA LEU A 123 4.61 7.19 -12.01
C LEU A 123 4.34 6.47 -13.35
N PRO A 124 3.26 5.67 -13.50
CA PRO A 124 3.01 4.99 -14.76
C PRO A 124 2.73 5.96 -15.90
N ALA A 125 2.06 7.08 -15.67
CA ALA A 125 1.82 8.06 -16.72
C ALA A 125 3.11 8.63 -17.30
N CYS A 126 4.08 8.95 -16.43
CA CYS A 126 5.39 9.41 -16.84
C CYS A 126 6.16 8.31 -17.59
N LEU A 127 6.27 7.10 -17.04
CA LEU A 127 7.06 6.02 -17.67
C LEU A 127 6.45 5.53 -18.98
N VAL A 128 5.12 5.40 -19.05
CA VAL A 128 4.43 5.00 -20.29
C VAL A 128 4.51 6.11 -21.35
N HIS A 129 4.50 7.38 -20.94
CA HIS A 129 4.80 8.47 -21.87
C HIS A 129 6.23 8.37 -22.42
N MET A 130 7.22 8.05 -21.58
CA MET A 130 8.60 7.82 -22.03
C MET A 130 8.69 6.61 -22.96
N LEU A 131 7.96 5.52 -22.69
CA LEU A 131 7.83 4.38 -23.59
C LEU A 131 7.28 4.80 -24.96
N ASP A 132 6.24 5.63 -24.98
CA ASP A 132 5.56 6.10 -26.19
C ASP A 132 6.44 7.01 -27.06
N THR A 133 7.55 7.54 -26.53
CA THR A 133 8.53 8.29 -27.34
C THR A 133 9.28 7.38 -28.33
N GLY A 134 9.38 6.08 -28.05
CA GLY A 134 10.22 5.14 -28.78
C GLY A 134 11.73 5.33 -28.56
N ASN A 135 12.14 6.20 -27.63
CA ASN A 135 13.56 6.48 -27.35
C ASN A 135 14.16 5.62 -26.23
N PHE A 136 13.33 4.85 -25.52
CA PHE A 136 13.74 4.05 -24.37
C PHE A 136 13.23 2.63 -24.50
N GLU A 137 14.10 1.67 -24.22
CA GLU A 137 13.75 0.25 -24.15
C GLU A 137 12.98 -0.04 -22.86
N LYS A 138 12.13 -1.07 -22.89
CA LYS A 138 11.31 -1.48 -21.73
C LYS A 138 12.17 -1.72 -20.48
N GLU A 139 13.32 -2.40 -20.63
CA GLU A 139 14.23 -2.68 -19.52
C GLU A 139 14.72 -1.40 -18.83
N GLN A 140 14.98 -0.33 -19.59
CA GLN A 140 15.44 0.95 -19.02
C GLN A 140 14.34 1.60 -18.15
N LEU A 141 13.08 1.46 -18.55
CA LEU A 141 11.93 1.95 -17.79
C LEU A 141 11.71 1.11 -16.52
N VAL A 142 11.87 -0.21 -16.61
CA VAL A 142 11.84 -1.11 -15.45
C VAL A 142 12.97 -0.76 -14.46
N ARG A 143 14.18 -0.48 -14.94
CA ARG A 143 15.29 -0.01 -14.09
C ARG A 143 14.98 1.34 -13.43
N ALA A 144 14.34 2.27 -14.14
CA ALA A 144 13.91 3.55 -13.57
C ALA A 144 12.87 3.40 -12.44
N MET A 145 12.08 2.30 -12.44
CA MET A 145 11.19 1.99 -11.32
C MET A 145 11.97 1.70 -10.03
N PHE A 146 13.16 1.09 -10.11
CA PHE A 146 14.03 0.93 -8.93
C PHE A 146 14.55 2.27 -8.40
N THR A 147 14.80 3.24 -9.27
CA THR A 147 15.08 4.63 -8.83
C THR A 147 13.88 5.17 -8.05
N ALA A 148 12.68 5.10 -8.62
CA ALA A 148 11.45 5.56 -7.97
C ALA A 148 11.22 4.86 -6.61
N SER A 149 11.47 3.55 -6.53
CA SER A 149 11.27 2.80 -5.28
C SER A 149 12.28 3.18 -4.20
N ALA A 150 13.54 3.43 -4.55
CA ALA A 150 14.56 3.88 -3.61
C ALA A 150 14.21 5.26 -3.01
N LEU A 151 13.75 6.18 -3.87
CA LEU A 151 13.32 7.50 -3.46
C LEU A 151 12.08 7.43 -2.56
N GLY A 152 11.11 6.60 -2.92
CA GLY A 152 9.92 6.40 -2.08
C GLY A 152 10.24 5.72 -0.75
N LEU A 153 11.23 4.83 -0.68
CA LEU A 153 11.70 4.23 0.58
C LEU A 153 12.27 5.29 1.53
N VAL A 154 13.10 6.21 1.01
CA VAL A 154 13.60 7.34 1.78
C VAL A 154 12.44 8.17 2.33
N ILE A 155 11.48 8.51 1.48
CA ILE A 155 10.32 9.32 1.88
C ILE A 155 9.50 8.58 2.95
N ALA A 156 9.17 7.31 2.74
CA ALA A 156 8.35 6.51 3.64
C ALA A 156 9.00 6.19 4.99
N ASN A 157 10.34 6.11 5.04
CA ASN A 157 11.08 5.93 6.28
C ASN A 157 11.30 7.23 7.05
N ARG A 158 11.18 8.39 6.38
CA ARG A 158 11.41 9.70 6.98
C ARG A 158 10.10 10.43 7.33
N ALA A 159 9.04 10.21 6.56
CA ALA A 159 7.72 10.81 6.72
C ALA A 159 6.60 9.79 6.45
N SER A 160 5.39 10.08 6.92
CA SER A 160 4.23 9.27 6.53
C SER A 160 3.95 9.37 5.03
N ILE A 161 3.54 8.25 4.42
CA ILE A 161 3.02 8.18 3.04
C ILE A 161 1.49 7.95 3.01
N SER A 162 0.82 8.10 4.14
CA SER A 162 -0.63 7.90 4.28
C SER A 162 -1.40 9.21 4.15
N GLY A 163 -2.45 9.24 3.33
CA GLY A 163 -3.38 10.38 3.22
C GLY A 163 -4.07 10.72 4.55
N ALA A 164 -4.47 9.71 5.31
CA ALA A 164 -5.09 9.84 6.63
C ALA A 164 -4.19 10.51 7.68
N GLN A 165 -2.87 10.39 7.55
CA GLN A 165 -1.91 10.96 8.49
C GLN A 165 -1.27 12.24 7.96
N GLY A 166 -0.70 12.19 6.76
CA GLY A 166 0.12 13.27 6.20
C GLY A 166 -0.60 14.19 5.21
N GLY A 167 -1.87 13.91 4.86
CA GLY A 167 -2.57 14.60 3.78
C GLY A 167 -2.13 14.12 2.40
N CYS A 168 -2.68 14.71 1.34
CA CYS A 168 -2.42 14.25 -0.03
C CYS A 168 -1.00 14.57 -0.51
N GLN A 169 -0.31 15.52 0.16
CA GLN A 169 1.14 15.73 -0.02
C GLN A 169 1.95 14.44 0.22
N ALA A 170 1.52 13.59 1.16
CA ALA A 170 2.20 12.35 1.52
C ALA A 170 2.05 11.25 0.45
N GLU A 171 0.98 11.31 -0.34
CA GLU A 171 0.67 10.32 -1.39
C GLU A 171 1.07 10.87 -2.76
N VAL A 172 0.36 11.91 -3.22
CA VAL A 172 0.56 12.55 -4.53
C VAL A 172 1.90 13.27 -4.57
N GLY A 173 2.30 13.96 -3.50
CA GLY A 173 3.60 14.63 -3.45
C GLY A 173 4.76 13.64 -3.51
N SER A 174 4.71 12.57 -2.70
CA SER A 174 5.69 11.48 -2.76
C SER A 174 5.77 10.84 -4.15
N ALA A 175 4.63 10.51 -4.76
CA ALA A 175 4.60 9.95 -6.12
C ALA A 175 5.16 10.92 -7.18
N THR A 176 4.90 12.23 -7.04
CA THR A 176 5.47 13.27 -7.91
C THR A 176 6.99 13.28 -7.81
N SER A 177 7.54 13.24 -6.59
CA SER A 177 8.98 13.23 -6.35
C SER A 177 9.65 11.95 -6.82
N MET A 178 9.03 10.78 -6.60
CA MET A 178 9.49 9.49 -7.12
C MET A 178 9.58 9.51 -8.64
N ALA A 179 8.52 9.97 -9.32
CA ALA A 179 8.50 10.06 -10.77
C ALA A 179 9.53 11.07 -11.30
N ALA A 180 9.65 12.24 -10.68
CA ALA A 180 10.62 13.25 -11.09
C ALA A 180 12.07 12.72 -11.02
N GLY A 181 12.45 12.09 -9.90
CA GLY A 181 13.79 11.53 -9.73
C GLY A 181 14.08 10.36 -10.68
N ALA A 182 13.10 9.47 -10.90
CA ALA A 182 13.23 8.38 -11.87
C ALA A 182 13.43 8.89 -13.31
N LEU A 183 12.71 9.95 -13.69
CA LEU A 183 12.87 10.57 -15.01
C LEU A 183 14.25 11.23 -15.19
N VAL A 184 14.82 11.82 -14.14
CA VAL A 184 16.18 12.38 -14.19
C VAL A 184 17.22 11.30 -14.45
N GLU A 185 17.19 10.21 -13.69
CA GLU A 185 18.14 9.10 -13.89
C GLU A 185 17.94 8.43 -15.25
N LEU A 186 16.69 8.22 -15.69
CA LEU A 186 16.36 7.68 -17.01
C LEU A 186 16.95 8.53 -18.15
N LYS A 187 17.00 9.86 -18.00
CA LYS A 187 17.61 10.79 -18.96
C LYS A 187 19.12 10.99 -18.76
N GLY A 188 19.76 10.21 -17.88
CA GLY A 188 21.20 10.22 -17.65
C GLY A 188 21.69 11.33 -16.72
N GLY A 189 20.82 11.88 -15.87
CA GLY A 189 21.21 12.84 -14.84
C GLY A 189 22.00 12.20 -13.70
N THR A 190 22.72 13.03 -12.94
CA THR A 190 23.55 12.56 -11.81
C THR A 190 22.71 12.26 -10.56
N PRO A 191 23.22 11.49 -9.58
CA PRO A 191 22.56 11.30 -8.29
C PRO A 191 22.18 12.62 -7.59
N GLU A 192 22.98 13.67 -7.71
CA GLU A 192 22.65 15.01 -7.17
C GLU A 192 21.46 15.64 -7.90
N GLN A 193 21.40 15.52 -9.23
CA GLN A 193 20.25 16.00 -9.99
C GLN A 193 18.97 15.23 -9.62
N VAL A 194 19.07 13.92 -9.38
CA VAL A 194 17.95 13.13 -8.85
C VAL A 194 17.49 13.69 -7.50
N GLY A 195 18.45 13.96 -6.60
CA GLY A 195 18.19 14.62 -5.32
C GLY A 195 17.46 15.95 -5.46
N ASN A 196 17.92 16.80 -6.39
CA ASN A 196 17.30 18.10 -6.68
C ASN A 196 15.87 17.94 -7.19
N ALA A 197 15.61 17.02 -8.12
CA ALA A 197 14.28 16.78 -8.66
C ALA A 197 13.27 16.41 -7.58
N VAL A 198 13.66 15.57 -6.61
CA VAL A 198 12.81 15.20 -5.46
C VAL A 198 12.38 16.44 -4.68
N GLY A 199 13.33 17.31 -4.31
CA GLY A 199 13.05 18.51 -3.53
C GLY A 199 12.26 19.56 -4.29
N LEU A 200 12.52 19.73 -5.59
CA LEU A 200 11.76 20.64 -6.47
C LEU A 200 10.30 20.18 -6.62
N ALA A 201 10.09 18.89 -6.90
CA ALA A 201 8.76 18.30 -7.03
C ALA A 201 7.96 18.38 -5.73
N LEU A 202 8.59 18.02 -4.58
CA LEU A 202 7.88 17.93 -3.31
C LEU A 202 7.44 19.30 -2.79
N LYS A 203 8.26 20.34 -2.99
CA LYS A 203 7.92 21.73 -2.61
C LYS A 203 6.60 22.22 -3.20
N ASN A 204 6.25 21.78 -4.41
CA ASN A 204 4.99 22.15 -5.05
C ASN A 204 3.76 21.43 -4.47
N SER A 205 3.98 20.45 -3.59
CA SER A 205 2.94 19.61 -2.99
C SER A 205 2.74 19.87 -1.49
N LEU A 206 3.64 20.61 -0.83
CA LEU A 206 3.58 20.86 0.60
C LEU A 206 2.27 21.58 1.00
N GLY A 207 1.61 21.06 2.03
CA GLY A 207 0.31 21.57 2.51
C GLY A 207 -0.91 21.04 1.76
N LEU A 208 -0.74 20.14 0.79
CA LEU A 208 -1.86 19.55 0.07
C LEU A 208 -2.69 18.62 0.99
N VAL A 209 -3.92 19.05 1.30
CA VAL A 209 -4.89 18.35 2.16
C VAL A 209 -5.45 17.09 1.49
N CYS A 210 -5.92 16.10 2.26
CA CYS A 210 -6.59 14.91 1.72
C CYS A 210 -8.07 14.94 2.08
N ASP A 211 -8.92 15.52 1.24
CA ASP A 211 -10.33 15.78 1.52
C ASP A 211 -11.25 15.21 0.41
N PRO A 212 -11.23 13.89 0.18
CA PRO A 212 -11.98 13.29 -0.92
C PRO A 212 -13.51 13.46 -0.76
N VAL A 213 -14.17 13.87 -1.84
CA VAL A 213 -15.64 13.97 -1.88
C VAL A 213 -16.24 12.61 -1.60
N ALA A 214 -17.17 12.58 -0.64
CA ALA A 214 -17.85 11.36 -0.21
C ALA A 214 -16.91 10.25 0.29
N GLY A 215 -15.65 10.57 0.63
CA GLY A 215 -14.67 9.55 0.99
C GLY A 215 -14.34 8.60 -0.17
N LEU A 216 -14.39 9.08 -1.41
CA LEU A 216 -14.10 8.29 -2.61
C LEU A 216 -12.75 8.70 -3.20
N VAL A 217 -11.99 7.74 -3.73
CA VAL A 217 -10.73 7.99 -4.46
C VAL A 217 -11.01 8.49 -5.89
N GLU A 218 -11.83 9.52 -6.00
CA GLU A 218 -12.35 10.08 -7.25
C GLU A 218 -12.05 11.57 -7.33
N ILE A 219 -12.74 12.37 -6.51
CA ILE A 219 -12.63 13.83 -6.49
C ILE A 219 -11.95 14.26 -5.18
N PRO A 220 -10.82 14.99 -5.23
CA PRO A 220 -10.10 15.51 -6.40
C PRO A 220 -8.97 14.59 -6.90
N CYS A 221 -8.91 13.33 -6.46
CA CYS A 221 -7.80 12.41 -6.66
C CYS A 221 -7.40 12.23 -8.13
N ILE A 222 -8.37 12.01 -9.04
CA ILE A 222 -8.11 11.81 -10.47
C ILE A 222 -7.39 13.03 -11.08
N ILE A 223 -7.88 14.23 -10.81
CA ILE A 223 -7.31 15.48 -11.34
C ILE A 223 -5.93 15.76 -10.74
N ARG A 224 -5.75 15.49 -9.45
CA ARG A 224 -4.45 15.65 -8.78
C ARG A 224 -3.38 14.82 -9.46
N ASN A 225 -3.66 13.55 -9.79
CA ASN A 225 -2.71 12.70 -10.52
C ASN A 225 -2.37 13.27 -11.90
N GLY A 226 -3.37 13.71 -12.66
CA GLY A 226 -3.18 14.35 -13.96
C GLY A 226 -2.21 15.54 -13.91
N LEU A 227 -2.46 16.48 -13.01
CA LEU A 227 -1.64 17.70 -12.90
C LEU A 227 -0.25 17.41 -12.32
N HIS A 228 -0.15 16.54 -11.33
CA HIS A 228 1.13 16.21 -10.71
C HIS A 228 2.04 15.36 -11.60
N ALA A 229 1.49 14.56 -12.51
CA ALA A 229 2.31 13.88 -13.52
C ALA A 229 3.05 14.89 -14.43
N LEU A 230 2.39 16.00 -14.79
CA LEU A 230 3.03 17.09 -15.53
C LEU A 230 4.04 17.85 -14.65
N THR A 231 3.73 18.08 -13.37
CA THR A 231 4.67 18.67 -12.40
C THR A 231 5.94 17.82 -12.26
N ALA A 232 5.84 16.49 -12.22
CA ALA A 232 6.98 15.60 -12.12
C ALA A 232 7.93 15.74 -13.32
N MET A 233 7.38 15.81 -14.54
CA MET A 233 8.19 16.06 -15.74
C MET A 233 8.89 17.42 -15.71
N ALA A 234 8.17 18.48 -15.32
CA ALA A 234 8.74 19.82 -15.22
C ALA A 234 9.86 19.88 -14.16
N ALA A 235 9.67 19.26 -13.00
CA ALA A 235 10.68 19.18 -11.95
C ALA A 235 11.93 18.38 -12.39
N ALA A 236 11.75 17.31 -13.17
CA ALA A 236 12.85 16.55 -13.74
C ALA A 236 13.66 17.39 -14.74
N ASP A 237 13.01 18.09 -15.68
CA ASP A 237 13.70 18.96 -16.63
C ASP A 237 14.37 20.16 -15.93
N MET A 238 13.79 20.70 -14.85
CA MET A 238 14.44 21.73 -14.03
C MET A 238 15.74 21.20 -13.42
N ALA A 239 15.73 20.01 -12.82
CA ALA A 239 16.93 19.41 -12.24
C ALA A 239 18.00 19.08 -13.29
N LEU A 240 17.60 18.57 -14.46
CA LEU A 240 18.50 18.32 -15.60
C LEU A 240 19.08 19.63 -16.18
N ALA A 241 18.39 20.75 -16.00
CA ALA A 241 18.87 22.10 -16.33
C ALA A 241 19.70 22.73 -15.20
N ASP A 242 20.17 21.91 -14.24
CA ASP A 242 20.97 22.31 -13.09
C ASP A 242 20.28 23.29 -12.13
N VAL A 243 18.93 23.31 -12.10
CA VAL A 243 18.20 24.01 -11.05
C VAL A 243 18.37 23.22 -9.74
N VAL A 244 19.03 23.86 -8.78
CA VAL A 244 19.32 23.26 -7.48
C VAL A 244 18.17 23.47 -6.51
N SER A 245 17.80 22.41 -5.80
CA SER A 245 16.92 22.50 -4.64
C SER A 245 17.70 23.10 -3.46
N ILE A 246 17.66 24.44 -3.32
CA ILE A 246 18.44 25.17 -2.31
C ILE A 246 18.21 24.64 -0.89
N ILE A 247 16.96 24.41 -0.52
CA ILE A 247 16.63 23.63 0.69
C ILE A 247 16.85 22.15 0.37
N PRO A 248 17.73 21.44 1.09
CA PRO A 248 18.00 20.02 0.88
C PRO A 248 16.73 19.18 0.91
N SER A 249 16.63 18.20 0.01
CA SER A 249 15.41 17.41 -0.17
C SER A 249 15.00 16.62 1.08
N ASP A 250 15.96 16.18 1.90
CA ASP A 250 15.68 15.57 3.21
C ASP A 250 14.91 16.53 4.14
N GLU A 251 15.30 17.81 4.19
CA GLU A 251 14.59 18.83 4.97
C GLU A 251 13.20 19.15 4.38
N VAL A 252 13.03 19.02 3.06
CA VAL A 252 11.72 19.17 2.42
C VAL A 252 10.78 18.03 2.83
N ILE A 253 11.31 16.81 2.95
CA ILE A 253 10.55 15.64 3.43
C ILE A 253 10.20 15.83 4.91
N ASP A 254 11.10 16.35 5.73
CA ASP A 254 10.79 16.68 7.13
C ASP A 254 9.71 17.76 7.25
N ALA A 255 9.77 18.78 6.39
CA ALA A 255 8.74 19.80 6.34
C ALA A 255 7.37 19.22 5.96
N MET A 256 7.33 18.26 5.02
CA MET A 256 6.11 17.51 4.68
C MET A 256 5.54 16.78 5.90
N ASP A 257 6.39 16.06 6.65
CA ASP A 257 6.00 15.34 7.88
C ASP A 257 5.44 16.29 8.94
N ALA A 258 6.14 17.39 9.21
CA ALA A 258 5.73 18.41 10.16
C ALA A 258 4.37 19.03 9.79
N ILE A 259 4.20 19.43 8.52
CA ILE A 259 2.92 19.97 8.02
C ILE A 259 1.81 18.94 8.19
N GLY A 260 2.06 17.67 7.83
CA GLY A 260 1.08 16.60 7.94
C GLY A 260 0.58 16.40 9.38
N ASN A 261 1.50 16.42 10.34
CA ASN A 261 1.18 16.32 11.76
C ASN A 261 0.33 17.49 12.27
N GLU A 262 0.51 18.69 11.71
CA GLU A 262 -0.27 19.89 12.04
C GLU A 262 -1.62 19.98 11.31
N LEU A 263 -1.88 19.19 10.27
CA LEU A 263 -3.15 19.24 9.54
C LEU A 263 -4.32 18.93 10.47
N PRO A 264 -5.40 19.73 10.51
CA PRO A 264 -6.57 19.40 11.29
C PRO A 264 -7.26 18.16 10.72
N GLN A 265 -7.89 17.37 11.58
CA GLN A 265 -8.55 16.11 11.19
C GLN A 265 -9.57 16.29 10.04
N SER A 266 -10.26 17.43 10.00
CA SER A 266 -11.25 17.78 8.96
C SER A 266 -10.64 17.98 7.56
N LEU A 267 -9.33 18.17 7.46
CA LEU A 267 -8.58 18.33 6.22
C LEU A 267 -7.66 17.12 5.93
N ARG A 268 -7.85 16.03 6.67
CA ARG A 268 -7.34 14.69 6.36
C ARG A 268 -8.48 13.85 5.78
N GLU A 269 -8.21 12.57 5.54
CA GLU A 269 -9.06 11.61 4.77
C GLU A 269 -10.48 11.35 5.33
N THR A 270 -10.95 12.16 6.29
CA THR A 270 -12.29 12.12 6.88
C THR A 270 -13.40 12.61 5.94
N GLY A 271 -13.08 13.39 4.91
CA GLY A 271 -14.06 13.86 3.91
C GLY A 271 -15.15 14.80 4.47
N ILE A 272 -14.91 15.46 5.61
CA ILE A 272 -15.89 16.38 6.24
C ILE A 272 -15.59 17.87 5.97
N GLY A 273 -14.34 18.22 5.69
CA GLY A 273 -13.89 19.59 5.41
C GLY A 273 -13.57 19.85 3.94
N GLY A 274 -12.87 20.95 3.67
CA GLY A 274 -12.32 21.26 2.34
C GLY A 274 -13.34 21.16 1.18
N VAL A 275 -12.93 20.54 0.07
CA VAL A 275 -13.81 20.33 -1.10
C VAL A 275 -14.96 19.38 -0.79
N ALA A 276 -14.72 18.35 0.01
CA ALA A 276 -15.74 17.38 0.45
C ALA A 276 -16.86 18.02 1.27
N GLY A 277 -16.54 19.07 2.02
CA GLY A 277 -17.48 19.82 2.84
C GLY A 277 -18.39 20.79 2.06
N THR A 278 -18.18 20.97 0.75
CA THR A 278 -18.96 21.92 -0.06
C THR A 278 -20.41 21.45 -0.29
N PRO A 279 -21.37 22.37 -0.55
CA PRO A 279 -22.77 21.99 -0.74
C PRO A 279 -23.02 21.02 -1.90
N THR A 280 -22.21 21.07 -2.96
CA THR A 280 -22.31 20.11 -4.07
C THR A 280 -21.71 18.76 -3.71
N ALA A 281 -20.57 18.74 -3.02
CA ALA A 281 -19.95 17.50 -2.56
C ALA A 281 -20.84 16.73 -1.58
N ARG A 282 -21.52 17.43 -0.66
CA ARG A 282 -22.50 16.81 0.25
C ARG A 282 -23.67 16.18 -0.50
N ARG A 283 -24.23 16.86 -1.51
CA ARG A 283 -25.28 16.29 -2.37
C ARG A 283 -24.80 15.08 -3.16
N ILE A 284 -23.55 15.07 -3.64
CA ILE A 284 -22.97 13.90 -4.30
C ILE A 284 -22.87 12.75 -3.30
N LYS A 285 -22.41 13.00 -2.07
CA LYS A 285 -22.38 11.98 -1.01
C LYS A 285 -23.77 11.39 -0.75
N GLU A 286 -24.79 12.22 -0.62
CA GLU A 286 -26.19 11.79 -0.46
C GLU A 286 -26.69 10.97 -1.66
N GLN A 287 -26.27 11.29 -2.89
CA GLN A 287 -26.64 10.54 -4.08
C GLN A 287 -26.01 9.15 -4.12
N VAL A 288 -24.74 9.03 -3.68
CA VAL A 288 -24.00 7.77 -3.70
C VAL A 288 -24.45 6.84 -2.57
N PHE A 289 -24.64 7.36 -1.35
CA PHE A 289 -24.92 6.54 -0.16
C PHE A 289 -26.35 6.63 0.37
N GLY A 290 -27.18 7.56 -0.15
CA GLY A 290 -28.51 7.85 0.37
C GLY A 290 -28.53 8.89 1.51
N ASN A 291 -29.74 9.26 1.95
CA ASN A 291 -29.94 10.14 3.12
C ASN A 291 -29.80 9.33 4.42
N SER A 292 -28.58 9.20 4.92
CA SER A 292 -28.32 8.69 6.27
C SER A 292 -27.54 9.73 7.06
N ASP A 293 -28.24 10.78 7.51
CA ASP A 293 -27.76 11.77 8.48
C ASP A 293 -27.54 11.17 9.89
N GLU A 294 -27.69 9.86 10.08
CA GLU A 294 -27.44 9.18 11.37
C GLU A 294 -25.97 8.76 11.60
N LEU A 295 -25.07 8.89 10.60
CA LEU A 295 -23.75 8.23 10.62
C LEU A 295 -22.53 9.09 11.00
N VAL A 296 -22.68 10.34 11.43
CA VAL A 296 -21.51 11.12 11.92
C VAL A 296 -21.87 11.95 13.14
N ALA A 297 -21.84 11.34 14.32
CA ALA A 297 -21.66 12.10 15.55
C ALA A 297 -20.20 12.57 15.62
N ASP A 298 -19.99 13.87 15.82
CA ASP A 298 -18.70 14.48 16.09
C ASP A 298 -18.08 13.82 17.33
N VAL A 299 -17.01 13.03 17.14
CA VAL A 299 -16.18 12.53 18.23
C VAL A 299 -14.73 12.87 17.90
N GLU A 300 -14.09 13.57 18.83
CA GLU A 300 -12.67 13.90 18.81
C GLU A 300 -11.85 12.61 18.66
N VAL A 301 -11.11 12.49 17.56
CA VAL A 301 -10.15 11.41 17.38
C VAL A 301 -8.86 11.82 18.07
N GLU A 302 -8.64 11.31 19.28
CA GLU A 302 -7.29 11.28 19.86
C GLU A 302 -6.46 10.28 19.05
N LEU A 303 -5.58 10.81 18.19
CA LEU A 303 -4.54 10.02 17.54
C LEU A 303 -3.48 9.65 18.59
N SER A 304 -3.71 8.57 19.33
CA SER A 304 -2.66 7.98 20.16
C SER A 304 -1.81 7.05 19.28
N GLY A 305 -0.65 7.53 18.83
CA GLY A 305 0.29 6.71 18.08
C GLY A 305 1.38 7.48 17.37
N THR A 306 2.13 8.32 18.07
CA THR A 306 3.49 8.65 17.62
C THR A 306 4.32 7.37 17.74
N GLY A 307 4.45 6.62 16.65
CA GLY A 307 5.55 5.65 16.56
C GLY A 307 6.84 6.37 16.93
N GLU A 308 7.56 5.85 17.91
CA GLU A 308 8.74 6.48 18.49
C GLU A 308 9.71 6.97 17.41
N LYS A 309 10.00 8.28 17.37
CA LYS A 309 11.19 8.84 16.75
C LYS A 309 12.04 9.46 17.86
N ILE A 310 13.19 8.85 18.16
CA ILE A 310 14.32 9.59 18.72
C ILE A 310 15.38 9.62 17.62
N LEU A 311 15.59 10.80 17.06
CA LEU A 311 16.69 11.10 16.15
C LEU A 311 17.98 11.22 16.99
N GLU A 312 18.79 10.18 16.98
CA GLU A 312 20.27 10.19 16.94
C GLU A 312 20.73 8.73 16.72
N ASP A 313 21.39 8.49 15.57
CA ASP A 313 22.23 7.32 15.22
C ASP A 313 21.67 5.87 15.39
N GLY A 314 20.43 5.58 14.99
CA GLY A 314 20.00 4.17 14.95
C GLY A 314 18.54 3.84 14.61
N VAL A 315 17.93 4.44 13.58
CA VAL A 315 16.54 4.11 13.18
C VAL A 315 16.45 2.72 12.53
N SER A 316 15.56 1.86 13.05
CA SER A 316 15.04 0.71 12.30
C SER A 316 14.06 1.19 11.24
N ALA A 317 14.38 1.05 9.96
CA ALA A 317 13.45 1.41 8.88
C ALA A 317 12.15 0.58 8.95
N SER A 318 11.02 1.26 8.77
CA SER A 318 9.68 0.65 8.74
C SER A 318 9.35 0.05 7.36
N TYR A 319 10.03 0.51 6.31
CA TYR A 319 9.98 -0.03 4.96
C TYR A 319 11.37 -0.50 4.54
N GLN A 320 11.45 -1.72 4.03
CA GLN A 320 12.73 -2.36 3.74
C GLN A 320 12.90 -2.63 2.24
N SER A 321 11.81 -2.97 1.55
CA SER A 321 11.83 -3.32 0.14
C SER A 321 11.17 -2.27 -0.76
N GLY A 322 11.77 -2.01 -1.92
CA GLY A 322 11.25 -1.13 -2.96
C GLY A 322 9.91 -1.61 -3.54
N PHE A 323 9.62 -2.92 -3.46
CA PHE A 323 8.32 -3.47 -3.84
C PHE A 323 7.20 -3.14 -2.84
N GLU A 324 7.53 -2.66 -1.65
CA GLU A 324 6.56 -2.08 -0.70
C GLU A 324 6.17 -0.65 -1.08
N ILE A 325 6.96 -0.01 -1.96
CA ILE A 325 6.76 1.34 -2.47
C ILE A 325 6.14 1.31 -3.87
N ILE A 326 6.53 0.33 -4.70
CA ILE A 326 5.91 0.06 -6.00
C ILE A 326 5.18 -1.26 -5.87
N GLY A 327 3.91 -1.16 -5.50
CA GLY A 327 3.09 -2.29 -5.16
C GLY A 327 2.18 -2.04 -3.95
N PRO A 328 1.29 -2.99 -3.63
CA PRO A 328 1.06 -4.21 -4.38
C PRO A 328 0.37 -3.93 -5.73
N VAL A 329 0.43 -4.93 -6.62
CA VAL A 329 -0.54 -5.02 -7.71
C VAL A 329 -1.88 -5.34 -7.06
N MET A 330 -2.89 -4.52 -7.31
CA MET A 330 -4.15 -4.63 -6.61
C MET A 330 -5.34 -4.24 -7.47
N VAL A 331 -6.53 -4.67 -7.05
CA VAL A 331 -7.80 -4.09 -7.46
C VAL A 331 -8.09 -2.86 -6.60
N GLY A 332 -8.45 -1.75 -7.25
CA GLY A 332 -8.74 -0.47 -6.58
C GLY A 332 -9.90 -0.50 -5.57
N PRO A 333 -10.21 0.62 -4.89
CA PRO A 333 -9.62 1.94 -5.12
C PRO A 333 -8.48 2.33 -4.16
N SER A 334 -8.22 1.56 -3.08
CA SER A 334 -7.36 2.02 -1.97
C SER A 334 -6.43 0.93 -1.43
N SER A 335 -5.12 1.15 -1.35
CA SER A 335 -4.18 0.10 -0.91
C SER A 335 -4.33 -0.26 0.57
N SER A 336 -4.67 0.70 1.45
CA SER A 336 -4.93 0.42 2.87
C SER A 336 -6.30 -0.22 3.11
N HIS A 337 -7.32 0.27 2.40
CA HIS A 337 -8.71 -0.12 2.62
C HIS A 337 -9.15 -1.32 1.76
N THR A 338 -8.48 -1.57 0.64
CA THR A 338 -8.75 -2.70 -0.25
C THR A 338 -7.65 -3.77 -0.08
N ALA A 339 -6.39 -3.47 -0.44
CA ALA A 339 -5.35 -4.50 -0.40
C ALA A 339 -5.04 -4.99 1.03
N GLY A 340 -4.93 -4.08 1.99
CA GLY A 340 -4.78 -4.44 3.41
C GLY A 340 -5.97 -5.22 3.95
N ALA A 341 -7.20 -4.81 3.60
CA ALA A 341 -8.42 -5.51 4.03
C ALA A 341 -8.54 -6.92 3.44
N VAL A 342 -8.19 -7.13 2.16
CA VAL A 342 -8.12 -8.48 1.55
C VAL A 342 -7.15 -9.34 2.35
N ARG A 343 -5.95 -8.83 2.67
CA ARG A 343 -4.97 -9.57 3.45
C ARG A 343 -5.46 -9.91 4.86
N LEU A 344 -6.14 -8.99 5.55
CA LEU A 344 -6.76 -9.26 6.86
C LEU A 344 -7.79 -10.41 6.78
N GLY A 345 -8.69 -10.35 5.80
CA GLY A 345 -9.66 -11.42 5.57
C GLY A 345 -8.98 -12.75 5.21
N ASN A 346 -7.92 -12.70 4.41
CA ASN A 346 -7.19 -13.88 3.98
C ASN A 346 -6.41 -14.56 5.13
N VAL A 347 -5.85 -13.78 6.07
CA VAL A 347 -5.31 -14.34 7.31
C VAL A 347 -6.41 -15.03 8.13
N ALA A 348 -7.58 -14.41 8.31
CA ALA A 348 -8.70 -15.05 9.00
C ALA A 348 -9.13 -16.35 8.32
N ARG A 349 -9.18 -16.36 6.98
CA ARG A 349 -9.47 -17.54 6.17
C ARG A 349 -8.49 -18.68 6.41
N GLN A 350 -7.19 -18.40 6.32
CA GLN A 350 -6.15 -19.43 6.48
C GLN A 350 -6.09 -19.97 7.92
N LEU A 351 -6.29 -19.10 8.91
CA LEU A 351 -6.36 -19.51 10.33
C LEU A 351 -7.57 -20.41 10.61
N LEU A 352 -8.74 -20.11 10.03
CA LEU A 352 -9.92 -20.96 10.14
C LEU A 352 -9.64 -22.36 9.57
N GLY A 353 -9.00 -22.42 8.39
CA GLY A 353 -8.57 -23.68 7.77
C GLY A 353 -9.68 -24.52 7.13
N GLU A 354 -10.89 -23.96 7.00
CA GLU A 354 -12.06 -24.59 6.35
C GLU A 354 -12.98 -23.51 5.76
N GLU A 355 -13.87 -23.87 4.81
CA GLU A 355 -14.90 -22.97 4.21
C GLU A 355 -15.70 -22.20 5.28
N PRO A 356 -15.88 -20.88 5.15
CA PRO A 356 -16.64 -20.12 6.12
C PRO A 356 -18.14 -20.18 5.78
N GLU A 357 -18.97 -20.33 6.82
CA GLU A 357 -20.44 -20.27 6.71
C GLU A 357 -20.98 -18.92 7.17
N GLU A 358 -20.31 -18.27 8.12
CA GLU A 358 -20.70 -16.98 8.68
C GLU A 358 -19.48 -16.13 9.04
N VAL A 359 -19.58 -14.82 8.84
CA VAL A 359 -18.56 -13.85 9.26
C VAL A 359 -19.20 -12.57 9.80
N VAL A 360 -18.63 -12.07 10.89
CA VAL A 360 -18.96 -10.78 11.50
C VAL A 360 -17.72 -9.90 11.50
N PHE A 361 -17.78 -8.80 10.74
CA PHE A 361 -16.75 -7.76 10.71
C PHE A 361 -17.14 -6.64 11.66
N THR A 362 -16.27 -6.29 12.60
CA THR A 362 -16.41 -5.06 13.39
C THR A 362 -15.33 -4.07 12.99
N LEU A 363 -15.73 -2.91 12.46
CA LEU A 363 -14.83 -1.89 11.91
C LEU A 363 -14.66 -0.72 12.89
N MET A 364 -13.45 -0.16 12.91
CA MET A 364 -13.08 0.98 13.75
C MET A 364 -12.75 2.21 12.89
N ASP A 365 -13.02 3.41 13.43
CA ASP A 365 -12.63 4.73 12.90
C ASP A 365 -12.71 4.90 11.38
N SER A 366 -11.56 4.90 10.69
CA SER A 366 -11.49 5.16 9.25
C SER A 366 -12.21 4.06 8.48
N PHE A 367 -11.94 2.78 8.81
CA PHE A 367 -12.65 1.66 8.21
C PHE A 367 -14.16 1.77 8.44
N ALA A 368 -14.60 2.07 9.66
CA ALA A 368 -16.03 2.23 9.95
C ALA A 368 -16.70 3.32 9.09
N LYS A 369 -16.00 4.43 8.82
CA LYS A 369 -16.57 5.59 8.11
C LYS A 369 -16.54 5.46 6.59
N THR A 370 -15.59 4.74 6.03
CA THR A 370 -15.32 4.74 4.58
C THR A 370 -15.46 3.37 3.94
N TYR A 371 -15.82 2.31 4.68
CA TYR A 371 -15.71 0.94 4.19
C TYR A 371 -16.43 0.67 2.87
N GLN A 372 -17.57 1.31 2.62
CA GLN A 372 -18.30 1.17 1.34
C GLN A 372 -17.62 1.96 0.22
N GLY A 373 -17.18 3.20 0.50
CA GLY A 373 -16.58 4.09 -0.50
C GLY A 373 -15.18 3.65 -0.93
N HIS A 374 -14.41 3.06 -0.02
CA HIS A 374 -13.08 2.53 -0.32
C HIS A 374 -13.07 1.02 -0.62
N GLY A 375 -14.23 0.36 -0.67
CA GLY A 375 -14.36 -1.07 -0.97
C GLY A 375 -13.76 -2.00 0.10
N THR A 376 -13.68 -1.56 1.36
CA THR A 376 -13.21 -2.37 2.49
C THR A 376 -14.15 -3.53 2.81
N ASP A 377 -15.46 -3.34 2.64
CA ASP A 377 -16.41 -4.44 2.70
C ASP A 377 -16.10 -5.52 1.67
N LEU A 378 -16.01 -5.15 0.40
CA LEU A 378 -15.71 -6.06 -0.71
C LEU A 378 -14.39 -6.78 -0.45
N ALA A 379 -13.36 -6.01 -0.06
CA ALA A 379 -12.04 -6.55 0.23
C ALA A 379 -12.02 -7.54 1.39
N LEU A 380 -12.66 -7.24 2.52
CA LEU A 380 -12.74 -8.15 3.66
C LEU A 380 -13.46 -9.46 3.29
N ILE A 381 -14.58 -9.35 2.54
CA ILE A 381 -15.33 -10.50 2.03
C ILE A 381 -14.45 -11.34 1.08
N ALA A 382 -13.73 -10.69 0.16
CA ALA A 382 -12.84 -11.37 -0.78
C ALA A 382 -11.73 -12.12 -0.05
N GLY A 383 -11.11 -11.48 0.94
CA GLY A 383 -10.10 -12.09 1.79
C GLY A 383 -10.62 -13.34 2.50
N VAL A 384 -11.79 -13.27 3.15
CA VAL A 384 -12.35 -14.44 3.85
C VAL A 384 -12.78 -15.56 2.91
N LEU A 385 -13.03 -15.26 1.63
CA LEU A 385 -13.28 -16.25 0.58
C LEU A 385 -12.00 -16.80 -0.07
N GLY A 386 -10.82 -16.34 0.36
CA GLY A 386 -9.52 -16.82 -0.09
C GLY A 386 -8.95 -16.12 -1.33
N TYR A 387 -9.58 -15.04 -1.79
CA TYR A 387 -9.04 -14.22 -2.87
C TYR A 387 -7.83 -13.40 -2.39
N THR A 388 -7.01 -13.01 -3.36
CA THR A 388 -5.81 -12.18 -3.20
C THR A 388 -6.07 -10.77 -3.70
N THR A 389 -5.15 -9.85 -3.40
CA THR A 389 -5.25 -8.44 -3.82
C THR A 389 -5.32 -8.27 -5.35
N ARG A 390 -4.91 -9.29 -6.10
CA ARG A 390 -4.77 -9.26 -7.56
C ARG A 390 -6.05 -9.70 -8.30
N ASP A 391 -6.99 -10.33 -7.61
CA ASP A 391 -8.13 -11.00 -8.23
C ASP A 391 -9.22 -9.99 -8.61
N SER A 392 -9.58 -9.95 -9.89
CA SER A 392 -10.60 -9.04 -10.43
C SER A 392 -11.99 -9.24 -9.82
N GLU A 393 -12.25 -10.44 -9.33
CA GLU A 393 -13.49 -10.91 -8.71
C GLU A 393 -13.84 -10.13 -7.44
N ILE A 394 -12.90 -9.37 -6.87
CA ILE A 394 -13.17 -8.46 -5.75
C ILE A 394 -14.33 -7.51 -6.08
N ALA A 395 -14.45 -7.05 -7.33
CA ALA A 395 -15.52 -6.14 -7.74
C ALA A 395 -16.93 -6.78 -7.62
N ASP A 396 -17.03 -8.09 -7.84
CA ASP A 396 -18.29 -8.85 -7.89
C ASP A 396 -18.48 -9.75 -6.65
N ILE A 397 -17.65 -9.56 -5.61
CA ILE A 397 -17.52 -10.52 -4.52
C ILE A 397 -18.79 -10.70 -3.68
N ARG A 398 -19.67 -9.70 -3.64
CA ARG A 398 -20.96 -9.80 -2.93
C ARG A 398 -21.85 -10.86 -3.56
N ASP A 399 -21.93 -10.88 -4.89
CA ASP A 399 -22.72 -11.87 -5.63
C ASP A 399 -22.11 -13.26 -5.44
N ILE A 400 -20.78 -13.37 -5.51
CA ILE A 400 -20.05 -14.62 -5.25
C ILE A 400 -20.30 -15.14 -3.82
N ALA A 401 -20.31 -14.25 -2.83
CA ALA A 401 -20.57 -14.63 -1.44
C ALA A 401 -22.01 -15.12 -1.24
N GLU A 402 -22.98 -14.48 -1.89
CA GLU A 402 -24.39 -14.90 -1.87
C GLU A 402 -24.58 -16.27 -2.54
N GLU A 403 -23.95 -16.50 -3.70
CA GLU A 403 -23.96 -17.79 -4.40
C GLU A 403 -23.35 -18.92 -3.55
N ARG A 404 -22.32 -18.60 -2.76
CA ARG A 404 -21.69 -19.54 -1.82
C ARG A 404 -22.45 -19.68 -0.49
N GLY A 405 -23.50 -18.89 -0.27
CA GLY A 405 -24.32 -18.91 0.95
C GLY A 405 -23.62 -18.38 2.20
N LEU A 406 -22.55 -17.58 2.05
CA LEU A 406 -21.82 -17.00 3.18
C LEU A 406 -22.68 -15.91 3.86
N LYS A 407 -22.95 -16.08 5.15
CA LYS A 407 -23.65 -15.05 5.95
C LYS A 407 -22.68 -13.97 6.39
N ILE A 408 -22.99 -12.72 6.09
CA ILE A 408 -22.08 -11.58 6.34
C ILE A 408 -22.79 -10.53 7.18
N ASN A 409 -22.12 -10.05 8.23
CA ASN A 409 -22.58 -8.94 9.03
C ASN A 409 -21.46 -7.92 9.27
N PHE A 410 -21.80 -6.63 9.21
CA PHE A 410 -20.90 -5.52 9.50
C PHE A 410 -21.40 -4.74 10.71
N LEU A 411 -20.48 -4.44 11.62
CA LEU A 411 -20.72 -3.67 12.84
C LEU A 411 -19.70 -2.53 12.92
N GLU A 412 -20.10 -1.38 13.43
CA GLU A 412 -19.21 -0.25 13.69
C GLU A 412 -19.03 -0.09 15.20
N ARG A 413 -17.80 -0.23 15.70
CA ARG A 413 -17.49 -0.04 17.12
C ARG A 413 -16.06 0.46 17.29
N ASN A 414 -15.84 1.30 18.29
CA ASN A 414 -14.49 1.55 18.78
C ASN A 414 -13.94 0.27 19.42
N LEU A 415 -12.77 -0.20 18.97
CA LEU A 415 -12.14 -1.45 19.40
C LEU A 415 -11.07 -1.24 20.48
N GLY A 416 -10.84 0.00 20.91
CA GLY A 416 -9.76 0.39 21.82
C GLY A 416 -8.66 1.15 21.09
N ASN A 417 -7.45 1.10 21.64
CA ASN A 417 -6.31 1.85 21.12
C ASN A 417 -5.57 1.05 20.04
N TYR A 418 -6.18 0.94 18.85
CA TYR A 418 -5.56 0.33 17.67
C TYR A 418 -5.40 1.37 16.54
N HIS A 419 -4.78 0.97 15.43
CA HIS A 419 -4.68 1.82 14.25
C HIS A 419 -6.07 2.17 13.69
N PRO A 420 -6.33 3.38 13.15
CA PRO A 420 -7.66 3.76 12.65
C PRO A 420 -8.24 2.84 11.57
N ASN A 421 -7.40 2.05 10.89
CA ASN A 421 -7.79 1.04 9.90
C ASN A 421 -7.80 -0.37 10.52
N THR A 422 -8.57 -0.58 11.60
CA THR A 422 -8.66 -1.86 12.31
C THR A 422 -9.98 -2.56 12.05
N ALA A 423 -9.91 -3.88 11.85
CA ALA A 423 -11.06 -4.76 11.81
C ALA A 423 -10.91 -5.90 12.85
N ARG A 424 -11.99 -6.17 13.59
CA ARG A 424 -12.19 -7.46 14.25
C ARG A 424 -12.96 -8.37 13.32
N ILE A 425 -12.43 -9.55 13.05
CA ILE A 425 -13.05 -10.54 12.17
C ILE A 425 -13.38 -11.76 13.02
N HIS A 426 -14.67 -12.03 13.20
CA HIS A 426 -15.15 -13.27 13.78
C HIS A 426 -15.68 -14.14 12.65
N ILE A 427 -15.03 -15.26 12.38
CA ILE A 427 -15.34 -16.14 11.25
C ILE A 427 -15.68 -17.55 11.76
N PHE A 428 -16.73 -18.13 11.19
CA PHE A 428 -17.28 -19.42 11.58
C PHE A 428 -17.27 -20.36 10.37
N GLY A 429 -16.73 -21.56 10.55
CA GLY A 429 -16.88 -22.68 9.63
C GLY A 429 -17.72 -23.81 10.25
N PRO A 430 -17.85 -24.95 9.56
CA PRO A 430 -18.67 -26.07 10.04
C PRO A 430 -18.20 -26.68 11.37
N ASN A 431 -16.88 -26.65 11.64
CA ASN A 431 -16.30 -27.33 12.79
C ASN A 431 -15.66 -26.36 13.79
N ASN A 432 -15.17 -25.22 13.31
CA ASN A 432 -14.38 -24.28 14.10
C ASN A 432 -14.87 -22.83 13.91
N HIS A 433 -14.49 -21.97 14.84
CA HIS A 433 -14.60 -20.53 14.70
C HIS A 433 -13.37 -19.89 15.32
N ILE A 434 -13.01 -18.73 14.81
CA ILE A 434 -11.90 -17.94 15.36
C ILE A 434 -12.27 -16.46 15.37
N THR A 435 -11.58 -15.71 16.21
CA THR A 435 -11.61 -14.24 16.18
C THR A 435 -10.21 -13.70 16.02
N ILE A 436 -10.02 -12.77 15.08
CA ILE A 436 -8.81 -11.96 15.01
C ILE A 436 -9.13 -10.47 15.15
N ILE A 437 -8.15 -9.71 15.63
CA ILE A 437 -8.11 -8.24 15.50
C ILE A 437 -6.85 -7.91 14.72
N GLY A 438 -6.99 -7.21 13.61
CA GLY A 438 -5.87 -6.78 12.80
C GLY A 438 -6.06 -5.40 12.21
N SER A 439 -4.92 -4.75 11.97
CA SER A 439 -4.79 -3.38 11.50
C SER A 439 -4.17 -3.36 10.12
N SER A 440 -4.68 -2.56 9.19
CA SER A 440 -3.89 -2.16 8.01
C SER A 440 -3.06 -0.92 8.35
N ILE A 441 -1.74 -1.01 8.17
CA ILE A 441 -0.78 0.01 8.62
C ILE A 441 -0.23 0.88 7.46
N GLY A 442 -0.86 0.80 6.28
CA GLY A 442 -0.45 1.57 5.09
C GLY A 442 0.30 0.72 4.04
N GLY A 443 0.30 1.16 2.78
CA GLY A 443 0.98 0.44 1.68
C GLY A 443 0.44 -0.97 1.40
N GLY A 444 -0.77 -1.30 1.85
CA GLY A 444 -1.30 -2.68 1.80
C GLY A 444 -0.77 -3.62 2.87
N LYS A 445 0.09 -3.15 3.78
CA LYS A 445 0.60 -3.94 4.90
C LYS A 445 -0.45 -4.11 5.99
N ILE A 446 -0.32 -5.22 6.72
CA ILE A 446 -1.18 -5.56 7.84
C ILE A 446 -0.38 -6.01 9.05
N GLU A 447 -1.02 -5.91 10.21
CA GLU A 447 -0.53 -6.47 11.47
C GLU A 447 -1.70 -7.10 12.21
N ILE A 448 -1.57 -8.37 12.59
CA ILE A 448 -2.52 -9.05 13.46
C ILE A 448 -2.12 -8.79 14.90
N ASN A 449 -3.01 -8.13 15.64
CA ASN A 449 -2.80 -7.73 17.03
C ASN A 449 -3.42 -8.70 18.04
N LYS A 450 -4.38 -9.51 17.61
CA LYS A 450 -5.05 -10.49 18.47
C LYS A 450 -5.47 -11.72 17.67
N TYR A 451 -5.30 -12.89 18.26
CA TYR A 451 -5.83 -14.16 17.78
C TYR A 451 -6.49 -14.91 18.95
N ASP A 452 -7.81 -15.01 18.92
CA ASP A 452 -8.70 -15.44 20.01
C ASP A 452 -8.39 -14.71 21.33
N GLU A 453 -7.97 -15.43 22.37
CA GLU A 453 -7.60 -14.85 23.65
C GLU A 453 -6.17 -14.25 23.67
N TYR A 454 -5.34 -14.56 22.68
CA TYR A 454 -3.92 -14.20 22.66
C TYR A 454 -3.69 -12.82 22.01
N ASP A 455 -2.92 -11.98 22.70
CA ASP A 455 -2.36 -10.76 22.16
C ASP A 455 -1.05 -11.12 21.44
N VAL A 456 -1.12 -11.11 20.12
CA VAL A 456 -0.05 -11.53 19.20
C VAL A 456 0.32 -10.38 18.29
N ARG A 457 1.43 -10.53 17.56
CA ARG A 457 1.88 -9.55 16.59
C ARG A 457 2.55 -10.29 15.44
N PHE A 458 1.99 -10.26 14.25
CA PHE A 458 2.59 -10.81 13.02
C PHE A 458 1.87 -10.22 11.80
N SER A 459 2.50 -10.30 10.63
CA SER A 459 1.96 -9.76 9.38
C SER A 459 1.35 -10.84 8.48
N GLY A 460 1.98 -12.02 8.43
CA GLY A 460 1.66 -13.06 7.46
C GLY A 460 2.23 -12.78 6.06
N GLU A 461 2.95 -11.66 5.85
CA GLU A 461 3.59 -11.29 4.57
C GLU A 461 4.85 -12.11 4.27
N ARG A 462 5.25 -12.94 5.23
CA ARG A 462 6.27 -13.97 5.11
C ARG A 462 5.65 -15.31 5.50
N PRO A 463 6.21 -16.43 5.04
CA PRO A 463 5.84 -17.75 5.55
C PRO A 463 5.75 -17.76 7.07
N THR A 464 4.54 -17.92 7.61
CA THR A 464 4.27 -17.75 9.03
C THR A 464 3.75 -19.04 9.63
N LEU A 465 4.48 -19.58 10.60
CA LEU A 465 4.11 -20.78 11.33
C LEU A 465 3.54 -20.41 12.69
N ILE A 466 2.31 -20.85 12.96
CA ILE A 466 1.58 -20.56 14.19
C ILE A 466 1.33 -21.88 14.91
N ILE A 467 1.88 -22.01 16.11
CA ILE A 467 1.89 -23.24 16.89
C ILE A 467 1.18 -22.99 18.20
N ARG A 468 0.04 -23.65 18.41
CA ARG A 468 -0.58 -23.75 19.74
C ARG A 468 -0.02 -24.97 20.45
N HIS A 469 0.43 -24.79 21.68
CA HIS A 469 1.07 -25.85 22.44
C HIS A 469 0.92 -25.64 23.94
N LYS A 470 1.33 -26.65 24.72
CA LYS A 470 1.46 -26.50 26.18
C LYS A 470 2.83 -25.94 26.54
N ASP A 471 2.86 -24.92 27.39
CA ASP A 471 4.10 -24.37 27.93
C ASP A 471 4.84 -25.45 28.74
N LYS A 472 6.09 -25.74 28.36
CA LYS A 472 6.99 -26.66 29.06
C LYS A 472 8.42 -26.18 28.84
N ILE A 473 9.28 -26.47 29.81
CA ILE A 473 10.72 -26.16 29.73
C ILE A 473 11.31 -26.74 28.43
N GLY A 474 11.96 -25.88 27.65
CA GLY A 474 12.65 -26.24 26.41
C GLY A 474 11.75 -26.30 25.16
N THR A 475 10.46 -25.97 25.25
CA THR A 475 9.55 -26.00 24.08
C THR A 475 10.03 -25.09 22.95
N ILE A 476 10.27 -23.81 23.25
CA ILE A 476 10.75 -22.84 22.25
C ILE A 476 12.10 -23.27 21.67
N GLY A 477 13.04 -23.69 22.52
CA GLY A 477 14.34 -24.17 22.08
C GLY A 477 14.25 -25.37 21.12
N ARG A 478 13.33 -26.31 21.37
CA ARG A 478 13.11 -27.46 20.48
C ARG A 478 12.51 -27.05 19.14
N LEU A 479 11.56 -26.13 19.14
CA LEU A 479 10.95 -25.61 17.91
C LEU A 479 11.98 -24.83 17.09
N SER A 480 12.79 -23.96 17.72
CA SER A 480 13.84 -23.23 17.01
C SER A 480 14.95 -24.14 16.49
N THR A 481 15.33 -25.18 17.24
CA THR A 481 16.31 -26.17 16.75
C THR A 481 15.75 -26.97 15.58
N PHE A 482 14.45 -27.29 15.60
CA PHE A 482 13.82 -27.92 14.44
C PHE A 482 13.93 -27.04 13.20
N LEU A 483 13.57 -25.76 13.29
CA LEU A 483 13.70 -24.85 12.13
C LEU A 483 15.17 -24.73 11.65
N GLN A 484 16.12 -24.69 12.60
CA GLN A 484 17.55 -24.72 12.28
C GLN A 484 17.99 -26.01 11.56
N ASP A 485 17.51 -27.18 12.01
CA ASP A 485 17.83 -28.49 11.42
C ASP A 485 17.37 -28.58 9.94
N HIS A 486 16.43 -27.72 9.52
CA HIS A 486 15.88 -27.63 8.16
C HIS A 486 16.38 -26.38 7.40
N ASP A 487 17.44 -25.72 7.88
CA ASP A 487 18.05 -24.53 7.27
C ASP A 487 17.07 -23.35 7.08
N ILE A 488 16.10 -23.18 8.00
CA ILE A 488 15.10 -22.10 7.96
C ILE A 488 15.49 -20.99 8.94
N ASN A 489 15.59 -19.75 8.46
CA ASN A 489 15.79 -18.61 9.35
C ASN A 489 14.47 -18.08 9.91
N ILE A 490 14.54 -17.61 11.15
CA ILE A 490 13.42 -16.94 11.82
C ILE A 490 13.65 -15.44 11.72
N SER A 491 12.81 -14.77 10.94
CA SER A 491 12.88 -13.32 10.75
C SER A 491 12.16 -12.55 11.87
N TYR A 492 11.10 -13.13 12.43
CA TYR A 492 10.37 -12.58 13.56
C TYR A 492 9.77 -13.72 14.39
N MET A 493 9.70 -13.54 15.71
CA MET A 493 9.06 -14.50 16.61
C MET A 493 8.24 -13.76 17.66
N THR A 494 7.03 -14.26 17.93
CA THR A 494 6.28 -13.89 19.13
C THR A 494 5.82 -15.13 19.89
N HIS A 495 5.75 -15.01 21.22
CA HIS A 495 5.31 -16.08 22.10
C HIS A 495 4.47 -15.51 23.22
N GLN A 496 3.32 -16.15 23.48
CA GLN A 496 2.47 -15.82 24.60
C GLN A 496 1.96 -17.08 25.29
N ARG A 497 1.80 -17.01 26.62
CA ARG A 497 1.22 -18.09 27.43
C ARG A 497 0.11 -17.55 28.33
N ALA A 498 -0.94 -18.34 28.50
CA ALA A 498 -2.04 -17.98 29.39
C ALA A 498 -1.62 -18.10 30.87
N LYS A 499 -0.83 -19.12 31.23
CA LYS A 499 -0.28 -19.35 32.57
C LYS A 499 0.92 -20.28 32.52
N ILE A 500 1.68 -20.36 33.61
CA ILE A 500 2.79 -21.32 33.76
C ILE A 500 2.26 -22.75 33.52
N ASN A 501 2.94 -23.49 32.64
CA ASN A 501 2.55 -24.85 32.22
C ASN A 501 1.14 -24.95 31.58
N GLY A 502 0.58 -23.82 31.13
CA GLY A 502 -0.73 -23.75 30.49
C GLY A 502 -0.66 -23.72 28.97
N PRO A 503 -1.80 -23.47 28.30
CA PRO A 503 -1.86 -23.18 26.87
C PRO A 503 -0.97 -21.99 26.50
N ALA A 504 -0.32 -22.11 25.36
CA ALA A 504 0.56 -21.10 24.81
C ALA A 504 0.48 -21.12 23.28
N ILE A 505 0.86 -19.99 22.69
CA ILE A 505 1.00 -19.80 21.26
C ILE A 505 2.40 -19.30 20.94
N THR A 506 3.02 -19.86 19.92
CA THR A 506 4.29 -19.41 19.38
C THR A 506 4.13 -19.20 17.88
N ILE A 507 4.58 -18.05 17.40
CA ILE A 507 4.48 -17.67 15.99
C ILE A 507 5.89 -17.37 15.48
N PHE A 508 6.23 -17.94 14.34
CA PHE A 508 7.48 -17.70 13.62
C PHE A 508 7.15 -17.14 12.23
N GLU A 509 7.69 -15.97 11.87
CA GLU A 509 7.75 -15.53 10.48
C GLU A 509 9.13 -15.88 9.91
N MET A 510 9.15 -16.64 8.83
CA MET A 510 10.32 -17.35 8.31
C MET A 510 10.69 -16.83 6.91
N ASP A 511 11.91 -17.11 6.45
CA ASP A 511 12.36 -16.77 5.09
C ASP A 511 11.82 -17.72 4.02
N GLN A 512 11.44 -18.94 4.40
CA GLN A 512 10.86 -19.96 3.51
C GLN A 512 9.73 -20.74 4.18
N GLU A 513 8.84 -21.32 3.36
CA GLU A 513 7.78 -22.21 3.83
C GLU A 513 8.35 -23.57 4.28
N LEU A 514 7.73 -24.16 5.31
CA LEU A 514 7.97 -25.57 5.62
C LEU A 514 7.36 -26.43 4.52
N SER A 515 8.08 -27.46 4.08
CA SER A 515 7.47 -28.44 3.20
C SER A 515 6.37 -29.22 3.93
N GLN A 516 5.53 -29.91 3.17
CA GLN A 516 4.52 -30.79 3.76
C GLN A 516 5.18 -31.89 4.60
N GLU A 517 6.32 -32.43 4.15
CA GLU A 517 7.08 -33.46 4.88
C GLU A 517 7.61 -32.92 6.22
N ASP A 518 8.17 -31.69 6.23
CA ASP A 518 8.69 -31.06 7.46
C ASP A 518 7.55 -30.78 8.44
N THR A 519 6.38 -30.37 7.94
CA THR A 519 5.19 -30.11 8.76
C THR A 519 4.69 -31.38 9.44
N GLU A 520 4.66 -32.50 8.70
CA GLU A 520 4.29 -33.81 9.25
C GLU A 520 5.34 -34.30 10.27
N GLU A 521 6.63 -34.13 10.00
CA GLU A 521 7.70 -34.44 10.95
C GLU A 521 7.55 -33.65 12.24
N LEU A 522 7.31 -32.34 12.15
CA LEU A 522 7.16 -31.46 13.31
C LEU A 522 6.06 -31.97 14.26
N LEU A 523 4.90 -32.33 13.71
CA LEU A 523 3.77 -32.87 14.47
C LEU A 523 4.07 -34.23 15.09
N LEU A 524 4.76 -35.11 14.37
CA LEU A 524 5.15 -36.44 14.87
C LEU A 524 6.23 -36.34 15.97
N ARG A 525 7.20 -35.44 15.80
CA ARG A 525 8.33 -35.23 16.72
C ARG A 525 7.90 -34.57 18.02
N PHE A 526 6.91 -33.68 17.98
CA PHE A 526 6.51 -32.85 19.11
C PHE A 526 5.06 -33.06 19.55
N SER A 527 4.84 -34.10 20.37
CA SER A 527 3.54 -34.41 21.02
C SER A 527 2.95 -33.33 21.94
N PHE A 528 3.64 -32.20 22.15
CA PHE A 528 3.13 -31.06 22.91
C PHE A 528 2.42 -30.02 22.04
N ILE A 529 2.47 -30.15 20.72
CA ILE A 529 1.74 -29.30 19.77
C ILE A 529 0.28 -29.74 19.80
N ASP A 530 -0.60 -28.80 20.12
CA ASP A 530 -2.05 -29.01 20.15
C ASP A 530 -2.70 -28.63 18.80
N ASP A 531 -2.18 -27.60 18.12
CA ASP A 531 -2.61 -27.15 16.78
C ASP A 531 -1.46 -26.46 16.05
N LEU A 532 -1.45 -26.58 14.72
CA LEU A 532 -0.42 -26.04 13.83
C LEU A 532 -1.07 -25.42 12.59
N LYS A 533 -0.78 -24.15 12.33
CA LYS A 533 -1.21 -23.44 11.13
C LYS A 533 0.00 -22.85 10.43
N ALA A 534 0.10 -23.08 9.13
CA ALA A 534 1.02 -22.36 8.26
C ALA A 534 0.19 -21.37 7.43
N ILE A 535 0.56 -20.11 7.45
CA ILE A 535 -0.11 -19.07 6.68
C ILE A 535 0.89 -18.26 5.86
N TYR A 536 0.44 -17.77 4.71
CA TYR A 536 1.19 -16.82 3.90
C TYR A 536 0.22 -15.99 3.04
N VAL A 537 0.22 -14.68 3.23
CA VAL A 537 -0.59 -13.72 2.43
C VAL A 537 0.31 -13.00 1.43
N LYS A 538 0.06 -13.25 0.15
CA LYS A 538 0.77 -12.61 -0.98
C LYS A 538 0.18 -11.24 -1.33
#